data_AF-A0A6M0FNU8-F1
#
_entry.id   AF-A0A6M0FNU8-F1
#
_cell.length_a   1.000
_cell.length_b   1.000
_cell.length_c   1.000
_cell.angle_alpha   90.00
_cell.angle_beta   90.00
_cell.angle_gamma   90.00
#
_symmetry.space_group_name_H-M   'P 1'
#
loop_
_entity.id
_entity.type
_entity.pdbx_description
1 polymer ?
#
loop_
_entity_poly.entity_id
_entity_poly.type
_entity_poly.pdbx_seq_one_letter_code
_entity_poly.pdbx_strand_id
1 'polypeptide(L)'
;MNARYRYRIYPNHIQITKLNQLFGCCRFVWNQSLAYCNQLYADGQKKPSYVDLTKQFITQAKRELVWLKEVASTPLQQSLKDLDQAYKNFFNSCTGKRKGTKVKPPLFKSRKSRQTARFVGKNYQVGQDKIYLPKVGKIKITWSRPLASKPSSVTIVKDSSGRYFASFVVDTCAEHLPKTENSIGIDLGISTFATLSNGEKFEAPKPLKKNLNKLGKFQRKFAKTDLGSKRREKARVRVAKLHAKVKDIRTDFLHKLSTDLVRKYDTIVLEDLNVSGMVRNRKLAKAISDLGWREFRTLTEAKCEKYGRGFGTISRWEPTSQKCSNCGFKGGKKDLNVREWTCFNCGTLHDRDINAAINILEVIQPKTKVETTEAKVIETPVQLSLFNEVAEGHSETIKRTGSHRKSSPKKDANGNDVSTRPESFLQLSLFD
;
A
#
# COMPACT_ATOMS: atom_id res chain seq x y z
N MET A 1 16.45 -7.88 -3.30
CA MET A 1 15.19 -7.36 -2.71
C MET A 1 14.51 -8.45 -1.87
N ASN A 2 13.74 -8.10 -0.84
CA ASN A 2 13.02 -9.10 -0.02
C ASN A 2 11.60 -9.30 -0.56
N ALA A 3 11.26 -10.52 -0.96
CA ALA A 3 9.95 -10.87 -1.47
C ALA A 3 9.19 -11.78 -0.51
N ARG A 4 7.86 -11.65 -0.48
CA ARG A 4 6.99 -12.49 0.33
C ARG A 4 6.22 -13.50 -0.52
N TYR A 5 6.41 -14.78 -0.22
CA TYR A 5 5.72 -15.88 -0.89
C TYR A 5 4.72 -16.51 0.07
N ARG A 6 3.47 -16.66 -0.38
CA ARG A 6 2.38 -17.17 0.47
C ARG A 6 1.75 -18.41 -0.16
N TYR A 7 1.72 -19.49 0.60
CA TYR A 7 1.18 -20.79 0.17
C TYR A 7 0.09 -21.29 1.10
N ARG A 8 -0.81 -22.12 0.56
CA ARG A 8 -1.79 -22.86 1.36
C ARG A 8 -1.08 -23.99 2.11
N ILE A 9 -1.44 -24.17 3.38
CA ILE A 9 -1.05 -25.33 4.16
C ILE A 9 -2.29 -26.02 4.72
N TYR A 10 -2.19 -27.32 4.94
CA TYR A 10 -3.30 -28.18 5.36
C TYR A 10 -2.89 -28.97 6.61
N PRO A 11 -2.95 -28.36 7.80
CA PRO A 11 -2.68 -29.06 9.04
C PRO A 11 -3.77 -30.09 9.35
N ASN A 12 -3.38 -31.25 9.86
CA ASN A 12 -4.34 -32.24 10.37
C ASN A 12 -4.91 -31.82 11.74
N HIS A 13 -5.84 -32.60 12.30
CA HIS A 13 -6.51 -32.25 13.56
C HIS A 13 -5.55 -32.05 14.74
N ILE A 14 -4.54 -32.92 14.90
CA ILE A 14 -3.53 -32.82 15.96
C ILE A 14 -2.71 -31.53 15.79
N GLN A 15 -2.28 -31.24 14.56
CA GLN A 15 -1.52 -30.03 14.23
C GLN A 15 -2.36 -28.77 14.41
N ILE A 16 -3.66 -28.80 14.10
CA ILE A 16 -4.58 -27.69 14.35
C ILE A 16 -4.64 -27.36 15.84
N THR A 17 -4.74 -28.37 16.71
CA THR A 17 -4.73 -28.19 18.17
C THR A 17 -3.43 -27.53 18.62
N LYS A 18 -2.28 -28.06 18.20
CA LYS A 18 -0.95 -27.50 18.52
C LYS A 18 -0.77 -26.07 18.00
N LEU A 19 -1.23 -25.78 16.78
CA LEU A 19 -1.21 -24.43 16.22
C LEU A 19 -2.13 -23.48 16.99
N ASN A 20 -3.32 -23.93 17.41
CA ASN A 20 -4.22 -23.11 18.21
C ASN A 20 -3.61 -22.78 19.59
N GLN A 21 -2.93 -23.74 20.23
CA GLN A 21 -2.15 -23.51 21.45
C GLN A 21 -1.04 -22.48 21.19
N LEU A 22 -0.24 -22.65 20.13
CA LEU A 22 0.80 -21.71 19.73
C LEU A 22 0.28 -20.29 19.52
N PHE A 23 -0.79 -20.13 18.74
CA PHE A 23 -1.42 -18.81 18.53
C PHE A 23 -1.99 -18.23 19.82
N GLY A 24 -2.53 -19.08 20.70
CA GLY A 24 -2.97 -18.70 22.04
C GLY A 24 -1.83 -18.12 22.87
N CYS A 25 -0.69 -18.80 22.91
CA CYS A 25 0.50 -18.35 23.63
C CYS A 25 1.06 -17.04 23.05
N CYS A 26 1.20 -16.92 21.73
CA CYS A 26 1.65 -15.69 21.09
C CYS A 26 0.72 -14.49 21.39
N ARG A 27 -0.60 -14.74 21.42
CA ARG A 27 -1.60 -13.73 21.78
C ARG A 27 -1.52 -13.36 23.26
N PHE A 28 -1.36 -14.34 24.15
CA PHE A 28 -1.21 -14.10 25.58
C PHE A 28 -0.01 -13.20 25.86
N VAL A 29 1.18 -13.58 25.36
CA VAL A 29 2.41 -12.81 25.55
C VAL A 29 2.24 -11.37 25.03
N TRP A 30 1.66 -11.18 23.85
CA TRP A 30 1.36 -9.84 23.33
C TRP A 30 0.43 -9.05 24.24
N ASN A 31 -0.71 -9.64 24.61
CA ASN A 31 -1.76 -8.94 25.35
C ASN A 31 -1.31 -8.61 26.77
N GLN A 32 -0.61 -9.51 27.45
CA GLN A 32 -0.08 -9.26 28.80
C GLN A 32 0.99 -8.17 28.79
N SER A 33 1.93 -8.22 27.85
CA SER A 33 2.93 -7.16 27.72
C SER A 33 2.34 -5.82 27.33
N LEU A 34 1.31 -5.80 26.47
CA LEU A 34 0.58 -4.58 26.13
C LEU A 34 -0.20 -4.02 27.33
N ALA A 35 -0.87 -4.87 28.10
CA ALA A 35 -1.58 -4.47 29.32
C ALA A 35 -0.60 -3.84 30.33
N TYR A 36 0.55 -4.48 30.55
CA TYR A 36 1.59 -3.96 31.44
C TYR A 36 2.17 -2.63 30.94
N CYS A 37 2.46 -2.50 29.64
CA CYS A 37 2.92 -1.22 29.08
C CYS A 37 1.86 -0.12 29.24
N ASN A 38 0.57 -0.44 29.09
CA ASN A 38 -0.51 0.52 29.26
C ASN A 38 -0.67 0.94 30.73
N GLN A 39 -0.50 0.00 31.67
CA GLN A 39 -0.51 0.30 33.11
C GLN A 39 0.63 1.24 33.47
N LEU A 40 1.87 0.90 33.10
CA LEU A 40 3.03 1.76 33.35
C LEU A 40 2.86 3.16 32.75
N TYR A 41 2.26 3.25 31.56
CA TYR A 41 1.95 4.54 30.96
C TYR A 41 0.91 5.34 31.76
N ALA A 42 -0.13 4.68 32.28
CA ALA A 42 -1.11 5.30 33.16
C ALA A 42 -0.48 5.80 34.47
N ASP A 43 0.53 5.07 34.98
CA ASP A 43 1.31 5.43 36.15
C ASP A 43 2.42 6.47 35.86
N GLY A 44 2.47 7.04 34.65
CA GLY A 44 3.46 8.05 34.24
C GLY A 44 4.87 7.50 33.99
N GLN A 45 5.03 6.18 33.97
CA GLN A 45 6.32 5.51 33.79
C GLN A 45 6.69 5.31 32.32
N LYS A 46 7.98 5.10 32.08
CA LYS A 46 8.51 4.85 30.74
C LYS A 46 8.18 3.43 30.26
N LYS A 47 8.04 3.27 28.94
CA LYS A 47 7.84 1.95 28.33
C LYS A 47 9.05 1.04 28.62
N PRO A 48 8.84 -0.19 29.13
CA PRO A 48 9.92 -1.16 29.32
C PRO A 48 10.62 -1.52 28.02
N SER A 49 11.88 -1.97 28.12
CA SER A 49 12.62 -2.46 26.97
C SER A 49 12.08 -3.83 26.50
N TYR A 50 12.40 -4.20 25.26
CA TYR A 50 12.09 -5.54 24.75
C TYR A 50 12.69 -6.66 25.63
N VAL A 51 13.88 -6.42 26.20
CA VAL A 51 14.58 -7.40 27.05
C VAL A 51 13.80 -7.62 28.35
N ASP A 52 13.33 -6.55 28.98
CA ASP A 52 12.54 -6.60 30.21
C ASP A 52 11.23 -7.36 29.99
N LEU A 53 10.50 -7.01 28.93
CA LEU A 53 9.25 -7.69 28.57
C LEU A 53 9.47 -9.18 28.27
N THR A 54 10.60 -9.53 27.65
CA THR A 54 10.96 -10.94 27.38
C THR A 54 11.27 -11.68 28.69
N LYS A 55 12.04 -11.07 29.59
CA LYS A 55 12.37 -11.66 30.90
C LYS A 55 11.11 -11.94 31.70
N GLN A 56 10.19 -10.99 31.77
CA GLN A 56 8.95 -11.09 32.55
C GLN A 56 7.93 -12.04 31.90
N PHE A 57 7.51 -11.76 30.65
CA PHE A 57 6.36 -12.43 30.03
C PHE A 57 6.72 -13.70 29.24
N ILE A 58 8.01 -14.06 29.17
CA ILE A 58 8.43 -15.34 28.59
C ILE A 58 9.29 -16.13 29.59
N THR A 59 10.40 -15.57 30.10
CA THR A 59 11.35 -16.34 30.92
C THR A 59 10.77 -16.68 32.30
N GLN A 60 10.29 -15.68 33.04
CA GLN A 60 9.65 -15.86 34.34
C GLN A 60 8.28 -16.53 34.18
N ALA A 61 7.45 -16.03 33.28
CA ALA A 61 6.11 -16.60 33.02
C ALA A 61 6.14 -18.11 32.69
N LYS A 62 7.20 -18.63 32.04
CA LYS A 62 7.34 -20.07 31.79
C LYS A 62 7.59 -20.92 33.04
N ARG A 63 8.09 -20.32 34.13
CA ARG A 63 8.28 -21.03 35.41
C ARG A 63 6.94 -21.38 36.02
N GLU A 64 6.00 -20.44 35.98
CA GLU A 64 4.64 -20.57 36.55
C GLU A 64 3.64 -21.21 35.57
N LEU A 65 3.71 -20.85 34.28
CA LEU A 65 2.75 -21.25 33.26
C LEU A 65 3.34 -22.36 32.38
N VAL A 66 3.13 -23.61 32.79
CA VAL A 66 3.68 -24.81 32.12
C VAL A 66 3.33 -24.86 30.63
N TRP A 67 2.11 -24.46 30.25
CA TRP A 67 1.65 -24.47 28.86
C TRP A 67 2.45 -23.53 27.93
N LEU A 68 3.16 -22.51 28.45
CA LEU A 68 4.08 -21.69 27.64
C LEU A 68 5.36 -22.47 27.25
N LYS A 69 5.71 -23.53 27.98
CA LYS A 69 6.82 -24.44 27.65
C LYS A 69 6.40 -25.47 26.60
N GLU A 70 5.13 -25.72 26.38
CA GLU A 70 4.64 -26.68 25.38
C GLU A 70 4.79 -26.18 23.93
N VAL A 71 4.99 -24.89 23.73
CA VAL A 71 5.13 -24.26 22.41
C VAL A 71 6.55 -23.82 22.11
N ALA A 72 6.86 -23.59 20.83
CA ALA A 72 8.16 -23.06 20.42
C ALA A 72 8.38 -21.65 21.02
N SER A 73 9.60 -21.35 21.48
CA SER A 73 9.95 -20.05 22.06
C SER A 73 10.06 -18.95 21.01
N THR A 74 10.53 -19.28 19.81
CA THR A 74 10.77 -18.31 18.74
C THR A 74 9.54 -17.48 18.41
N PRO A 75 8.33 -18.05 18.19
CA PRO A 75 7.15 -17.25 17.91
C PRO A 75 6.68 -16.37 19.08
N LEU A 76 6.97 -16.74 20.33
CA LEU A 76 6.67 -15.90 21.49
C LEU A 76 7.53 -14.64 21.50
N GLN A 77 8.85 -14.82 21.32
CA GLN A 77 9.80 -13.71 21.21
C GLN A 77 9.48 -12.80 20.01
N GLN A 78 9.13 -13.38 18.86
CA GLN A 78 8.72 -12.61 17.68
C GLN A 78 7.42 -11.82 17.94
N SER A 79 6.49 -12.34 18.76
CA SER A 79 5.29 -11.58 19.15
C SER A 79 5.66 -10.31 19.91
N LEU A 80 6.64 -10.36 20.82
CA LEU A 80 7.14 -9.18 21.53
C LEU A 80 7.93 -8.23 20.63
N LYS A 81 8.72 -8.75 19.68
CA LYS A 81 9.40 -7.91 18.67
C LYS A 81 8.40 -7.16 17.79
N ASP A 82 7.33 -7.84 17.37
CA ASP A 82 6.25 -7.21 16.62
C ASP A 82 5.56 -6.10 17.46
N LEU A 83 5.43 -6.28 18.79
CA LEU A 83 4.85 -5.28 19.69
C LEU A 83 5.77 -4.05 19.82
N ASP A 84 7.07 -4.28 20.03
CA ASP A 84 8.07 -3.23 20.08
C ASP A 84 8.10 -2.41 18.79
N GLN A 85 8.04 -3.09 17.63
CA GLN A 85 7.95 -2.42 16.33
C GLN A 85 6.64 -1.63 16.18
N ALA A 86 5.52 -2.14 16.70
CA ALA A 86 4.25 -1.41 16.68
C ALA A 86 4.32 -0.11 17.49
N TYR A 87 4.95 -0.13 18.66
CA TYR A 87 5.21 1.09 19.44
C TYR A 87 6.17 2.04 18.75
N LYS A 88 7.28 1.55 18.18
CA LYS A 88 8.21 2.38 17.38
C LYS A 88 7.48 3.09 16.25
N ASN A 89 6.62 2.36 15.53
CA ASN A 89 5.81 2.93 14.46
C ASN A 89 4.84 4.00 14.96
N PHE A 90 4.20 3.78 16.12
CA PHE A 90 3.33 4.75 16.77
C PHE A 90 4.10 6.02 17.14
N PHE A 91 5.17 5.92 17.93
CA PHE A 91 5.97 7.07 18.38
C PHE A 91 6.62 7.83 17.21
N ASN A 92 7.17 7.12 16.22
CA ASN A 92 7.73 7.75 15.02
C ASN A 92 6.66 8.50 14.21
N SER A 93 5.41 8.05 14.25
CA SER A 93 4.30 8.76 13.59
C SER A 93 3.84 9.99 14.37
N CYS A 94 3.90 9.96 15.71
CA CYS A 94 3.59 11.11 16.55
C CYS A 94 4.64 12.22 16.42
N THR A 95 5.92 11.84 16.30
CA THR A 95 7.06 12.76 16.19
C THR A 95 7.36 13.23 14.76
N GLY A 96 6.59 12.77 13.76
CA GLY A 96 6.81 13.14 12.36
C GLY A 96 8.01 12.44 11.67
N LYS A 97 8.81 11.64 12.39
CA LYS A 97 9.91 10.85 11.82
C LYS A 97 9.42 9.88 10.72
N ARG A 98 8.21 9.37 10.87
CA ARG A 98 7.55 8.52 9.87
C ARG A 98 6.65 9.39 8.99
N LYS A 99 6.96 9.44 7.69
CA LYS A 99 6.09 10.05 6.68
C LYS A 99 4.73 9.31 6.60
N GLY A 100 3.66 10.08 6.40
CA GLY A 100 2.30 9.56 6.19
C GLY A 100 1.36 9.79 7.37
N THR A 101 0.23 9.08 7.38
CA THR A 101 -0.82 9.22 8.40
C THR A 101 -0.33 8.78 9.78
N LYS A 102 -0.72 9.53 10.81
CA LYS A 102 -0.49 9.14 12.22
C LYS A 102 -1.03 7.74 12.47
N VAL A 103 -0.19 6.90 13.08
CA VAL A 103 -0.52 5.51 13.42
C VAL A 103 -1.18 5.51 14.78
N LYS A 104 -2.15 4.63 15.00
CA LYS A 104 -2.77 4.44 16.32
C LYS A 104 -1.89 3.58 17.23
N PRO A 105 -1.99 3.69 18.56
CA PRO A 105 -1.24 2.83 19.46
C PRO A 105 -1.59 1.33 19.24
N PRO A 106 -0.70 0.40 19.64
CA PRO A 106 -0.96 -1.03 19.49
C PRO A 106 -2.25 -1.47 20.19
N LEU A 107 -3.00 -2.37 19.55
CA LEU A 107 -4.26 -2.90 20.07
C LEU A 107 -4.10 -4.34 20.57
N PHE A 108 -4.99 -4.75 21.47
CA PHE A 108 -5.07 -6.13 21.93
C PHE A 108 -5.41 -7.08 20.78
N LYS A 109 -4.70 -8.21 20.72
CA LYS A 109 -4.95 -9.28 19.74
C LYS A 109 -6.19 -10.07 20.16
N SER A 110 -7.05 -10.38 19.19
CA SER A 110 -8.24 -11.21 19.37
C SER A 110 -8.03 -12.64 18.86
N ARG A 111 -8.70 -13.62 19.46
CA ARG A 111 -8.77 -15.01 18.94
C ARG A 111 -9.61 -15.11 17.65
N LYS A 112 -10.49 -14.13 17.42
CA LYS A 112 -11.46 -14.14 16.31
C LYS A 112 -10.92 -13.47 15.03
N SER A 113 -9.82 -12.72 15.15
CA SER A 113 -9.13 -12.08 14.02
C SER A 113 -8.03 -12.99 13.44
N ARG A 114 -7.27 -12.47 12.47
CA ARG A 114 -6.09 -13.12 11.90
C ARG A 114 -5.08 -13.47 13.00
N GLN A 115 -4.69 -14.73 13.08
CA GLN A 115 -3.69 -15.23 14.04
C GLN A 115 -2.40 -15.58 13.31
N THR A 116 -1.26 -15.27 13.92
CA THR A 116 0.06 -15.43 13.31
C THR A 116 1.09 -15.95 14.29
N ALA A 117 2.00 -16.79 13.79
CA ALA A 117 3.19 -17.24 14.51
C ALA A 117 4.38 -17.22 13.54
N ARG A 118 5.42 -16.43 13.86
CA ARG A 118 6.62 -16.29 13.02
C ARG A 118 7.77 -17.12 13.56
N PHE A 119 8.37 -17.90 12.68
CA PHE A 119 9.61 -18.65 12.91
C PHE A 119 10.71 -18.02 12.07
N VAL A 120 11.93 -17.97 12.62
CA VAL A 120 13.10 -17.33 11.99
C VAL A 120 14.33 -18.21 12.16
N GLY A 121 15.33 -18.03 11.29
CA GLY A 121 16.59 -18.77 11.35
C GLY A 121 16.38 -20.26 11.14
N LYS A 122 17.05 -21.10 11.94
CA LYS A 122 16.99 -22.57 11.85
C LYS A 122 15.73 -23.19 12.49
N ASN A 123 14.79 -22.39 13.00
CA ASN A 123 13.62 -22.86 13.77
C ASN A 123 12.44 -23.34 12.91
N TYR A 124 12.72 -23.80 11.69
CA TYR A 124 11.78 -24.44 10.78
C TYR A 124 12.59 -25.12 9.67
N GLN A 125 12.01 -26.14 9.02
CA GLN A 125 12.62 -26.77 7.85
C GLN A 125 11.59 -26.83 6.72
N VAL A 126 12.03 -26.50 5.52
CA VAL A 126 11.22 -26.57 4.30
C VAL A 126 11.64 -27.82 3.55
N GLY A 127 10.74 -28.80 3.45
CA GLY A 127 10.91 -29.99 2.61
C GLY A 127 10.10 -29.89 1.33
N GLN A 128 10.13 -30.95 0.52
CA GLN A 128 9.49 -31.00 -0.79
C GLN A 128 7.97 -30.81 -0.72
N ASP A 129 7.25 -31.52 0.16
CA ASP A 129 5.77 -31.41 0.27
C ASP A 129 5.28 -30.98 1.65
N LYS A 130 6.22 -30.79 2.59
CA LYS A 130 5.92 -30.54 4.00
C LYS A 130 6.86 -29.48 4.57
N ILE A 131 6.31 -28.66 5.46
CA ILE A 131 7.09 -27.76 6.33
C ILE A 131 7.13 -28.34 7.73
N TYR A 132 8.32 -28.49 8.30
CA TYR A 132 8.49 -28.87 9.69
C TYR A 132 8.55 -27.64 10.58
N LEU A 133 7.77 -27.66 11.66
CA LEU A 133 7.76 -26.65 12.70
C LEU A 133 8.02 -27.30 14.06
N PRO A 134 8.94 -26.77 14.89
CA PRO A 134 9.19 -27.28 16.23
C PRO A 134 7.92 -27.37 17.07
N LYS A 135 7.75 -28.50 17.77
CA LYS A 135 6.59 -28.85 18.62
C LYS A 135 5.23 -28.98 17.92
N VAL A 136 5.13 -28.62 16.63
CA VAL A 136 3.92 -28.82 15.82
C VAL A 136 4.05 -30.05 14.91
N GLY A 137 5.22 -30.26 14.30
CA GLY A 137 5.51 -31.36 13.38
C GLY A 137 5.52 -30.95 11.90
N LYS A 138 5.46 -31.94 11.00
CA LYS A 138 5.49 -31.76 9.53
C LYS A 138 4.09 -31.48 8.97
N ILE A 139 3.85 -30.26 8.49
CA ILE A 139 2.57 -29.82 7.92
C ILE A 139 2.62 -29.87 6.40
N LYS A 140 1.59 -30.43 5.75
CA LYS A 140 1.46 -30.45 4.29
C LYS A 140 1.35 -29.02 3.73
N ILE A 141 2.16 -28.71 2.72
CA ILE A 141 2.14 -27.45 1.98
C ILE A 141 1.81 -27.70 0.52
N THR A 142 1.08 -26.79 -0.11
CA THR A 142 0.81 -26.82 -1.55
C THR A 142 1.59 -25.70 -2.22
N TRP A 143 2.61 -26.08 -2.99
CA TRP A 143 3.41 -25.16 -3.78
C TRP A 143 2.66 -24.77 -5.05
N SER A 144 2.42 -23.47 -5.23
CA SER A 144 1.91 -22.93 -6.48
C SER A 144 3.02 -22.37 -7.39
N ARG A 145 4.25 -22.29 -6.86
CA ARG A 145 5.49 -21.87 -7.53
C ARG A 145 6.68 -22.24 -6.64
N PRO A 146 7.89 -22.39 -7.18
CA PRO A 146 9.09 -22.61 -6.37
C PRO A 146 9.44 -21.37 -5.53
N LEU A 147 10.17 -21.58 -4.44
CA LEU A 147 10.84 -20.50 -3.73
C LEU A 147 12.10 -20.10 -4.51
N ALA A 148 12.31 -18.81 -4.70
CA ALA A 148 13.48 -18.31 -5.43
C ALA A 148 14.82 -18.57 -4.70
N SER A 149 14.78 -18.64 -3.37
CA SER A 149 15.94 -18.88 -2.52
C SER A 149 15.50 -19.46 -1.18
N LYS A 150 16.49 -19.83 -0.34
CA LYS A 150 16.22 -20.28 1.02
C LYS A 150 15.58 -19.13 1.82
N PRO A 151 14.41 -19.36 2.46
CA PRO A 151 13.74 -18.30 3.21
C PRO A 151 14.50 -17.90 4.47
N SER A 152 14.40 -16.61 4.82
CA SER A 152 14.92 -16.06 6.09
C SER A 152 13.94 -16.29 7.25
N SER A 153 12.64 -16.31 6.95
CA SER A 153 11.59 -16.58 7.93
C SER A 153 10.34 -17.21 7.31
N VAL A 154 9.55 -17.88 8.15
CA VAL A 154 8.21 -18.33 7.82
C VAL A 154 7.21 -17.83 8.86
N THR A 155 6.11 -17.23 8.41
CA THR A 155 4.98 -16.88 9.25
C THR A 155 3.80 -17.80 8.94
N ILE A 156 3.37 -18.58 9.93
CA ILE A 156 2.14 -19.35 9.85
C ILE A 156 0.98 -18.43 10.19
N VAL A 157 -0.01 -18.38 9.30
CA VAL A 157 -1.16 -17.49 9.40
C VAL A 157 -2.43 -18.32 9.38
N LYS A 158 -3.31 -18.09 10.35
CA LYS A 158 -4.71 -18.51 10.30
C LYS A 158 -5.57 -17.29 10.07
N ASP A 159 -6.24 -17.21 8.93
CA ASP A 159 -7.15 -16.10 8.65
C ASP A 159 -8.48 -16.24 9.43
N SER A 160 -9.28 -15.18 9.44
CA SER A 160 -10.57 -15.17 10.14
C SER A 160 -11.60 -16.15 9.58
N SER A 161 -11.40 -16.67 8.36
CA SER A 161 -12.24 -17.68 7.71
C SER A 161 -11.86 -19.12 8.10
N GLY A 162 -10.73 -19.29 8.79
CA GLY A 162 -10.22 -20.59 9.25
C GLY A 162 -9.17 -21.22 8.33
N ARG A 163 -8.71 -20.50 7.31
CA ARG A 163 -7.72 -20.95 6.33
C ARG A 163 -6.30 -20.75 6.86
N TYR A 164 -5.44 -21.75 6.66
CA TYR A 164 -4.04 -21.71 7.08
C TYR A 164 -3.08 -21.42 5.91
N PHE A 165 -2.12 -20.55 6.13
CA PHE A 165 -1.10 -20.18 5.14
C PHE A 165 0.30 -20.20 5.75
N ALA A 166 1.29 -20.58 4.95
CA ALA A 166 2.70 -20.33 5.24
C ALA A 166 3.16 -19.16 4.38
N SER A 167 3.67 -18.11 5.03
CA SER A 167 4.20 -16.92 4.37
C SER A 167 5.70 -16.85 4.60
N PHE A 168 6.48 -17.10 3.55
CA PHE A 168 7.93 -17.04 3.55
C PHE A 168 8.41 -15.65 3.18
N VAL A 169 9.51 -15.22 3.80
CA VAL A 169 10.33 -14.10 3.31
C VAL A 169 11.56 -14.71 2.68
N VAL A 170 11.79 -14.41 1.41
CA VAL A 170 12.93 -14.89 0.62
C VAL A 170 13.64 -13.71 0.00
N ASP A 171 14.94 -13.85 -0.18
CA ASP A 171 15.74 -12.86 -0.88
C ASP A 171 15.68 -13.20 -2.37
N THR A 172 15.34 -12.22 -3.19
CA THR A 172 15.23 -12.37 -4.65
C THR A 172 16.14 -11.37 -5.35
N CYS A 173 16.78 -11.84 -6.43
CA CYS A 173 17.40 -10.95 -7.41
C CYS A 173 16.32 -10.34 -8.31
N ALA A 174 16.61 -9.17 -8.89
CA ALA A 174 15.79 -8.62 -9.96
C ALA A 174 15.91 -9.55 -11.19
N GLU A 175 14.80 -9.75 -11.88
CA GLU A 175 14.68 -10.58 -13.08
C GLU A 175 14.36 -9.64 -14.24
N HIS A 176 15.38 -9.12 -14.91
CA HIS A 176 15.16 -8.15 -15.99
C HIS A 176 14.45 -8.81 -17.18
N LEU A 177 13.29 -8.27 -17.54
CA LEU A 177 12.60 -8.68 -18.76
C LEU A 177 13.25 -8.00 -19.98
N PRO A 178 13.16 -8.60 -21.19
CA PRO A 178 13.58 -7.94 -22.42
C PRO A 178 12.90 -6.59 -22.59
N LYS A 179 13.63 -5.62 -23.17
CA LYS A 179 13.07 -4.31 -23.50
C LYS A 179 11.96 -4.44 -24.53
N THR A 180 10.91 -3.66 -24.35
CA THR A 180 9.76 -3.57 -25.24
C THR A 180 9.68 -2.22 -25.94
N GLU A 181 10.45 -1.23 -25.50
CA GLU A 181 10.46 0.17 -25.95
C GLU A 181 9.11 0.90 -25.78
N ASN A 182 8.14 0.26 -25.14
CA ASN A 182 6.81 0.79 -24.95
C ASN A 182 6.68 1.43 -23.56
N SER A 183 6.05 2.60 -23.51
CA SER A 183 5.71 3.28 -22.26
C SER A 183 4.21 3.56 -22.21
N ILE A 184 3.62 3.51 -21.01
CA ILE A 184 2.18 3.65 -20.85
C ILE A 184 1.81 4.56 -19.68
N GLY A 185 0.88 5.49 -19.95
CA GLY A 185 0.19 6.26 -18.93
C GLY A 185 -1.14 5.60 -18.58
N ILE A 186 -1.51 5.64 -17.30
CA ILE A 186 -2.70 4.96 -16.77
C ILE A 186 -3.52 5.92 -15.93
N ASP A 187 -4.74 6.19 -16.39
CA ASP A 187 -5.77 6.93 -15.64
C ASP A 187 -6.65 5.95 -14.85
N LEU A 188 -6.89 6.20 -13.56
CA LEU A 188 -7.59 5.26 -12.67
C LEU A 188 -9.00 5.77 -12.33
N GLY A 189 -10.03 5.02 -12.76
CA GLY A 189 -11.43 5.43 -12.65
C GLY A 189 -12.32 4.51 -11.80
N ILE A 190 -13.51 5.03 -11.42
CA ILE A 190 -14.54 4.27 -10.70
C ILE A 190 -15.42 3.46 -11.67
N SER A 191 -15.80 4.06 -12.81
CA SER A 191 -16.57 3.38 -13.85
C SER A 191 -15.73 2.27 -14.47
N THR A 192 -14.63 2.68 -15.09
CA THR A 192 -13.58 1.86 -15.68
C THR A 192 -12.38 1.91 -14.76
N PHE A 193 -11.83 0.75 -14.39
CA PHE A 193 -10.80 0.66 -13.36
C PHE A 193 -9.49 1.35 -13.78
N ALA A 194 -9.07 1.10 -15.03
CA ALA A 194 -7.88 1.69 -15.62
C ALA A 194 -8.09 1.96 -17.10
N THR A 195 -7.77 3.16 -17.56
CA THR A 195 -7.72 3.54 -18.98
C THR A 195 -6.26 3.82 -19.36
N LEU A 196 -5.77 3.15 -20.40
CA LEU A 196 -4.40 3.27 -20.87
C LEU A 196 -4.27 4.33 -21.97
N SER A 197 -3.07 4.91 -22.11
CA SER A 197 -2.77 5.92 -23.14
C SER A 197 -2.87 5.40 -24.59
N ASN A 198 -2.85 4.09 -24.79
CA ASN A 198 -3.08 3.45 -26.10
C ASN A 198 -4.57 3.16 -26.39
N GLY A 199 -5.48 3.54 -25.48
CA GLY A 199 -6.92 3.36 -25.62
C GLY A 199 -7.49 2.08 -24.99
N GLU A 200 -6.65 1.15 -24.52
CA GLU A 200 -7.15 -0.04 -23.80
C GLU A 200 -7.83 0.34 -22.48
N LYS A 201 -8.96 -0.30 -22.17
CA LYS A 201 -9.75 -0.05 -20.96
C LYS A 201 -9.96 -1.34 -20.17
N PHE A 202 -9.71 -1.29 -18.86
CA PHE A 202 -9.87 -2.43 -17.96
C PHE A 202 -11.00 -2.20 -16.98
N GLU A 203 -11.91 -3.18 -16.91
CA GLU A 203 -13.00 -3.20 -15.94
C GLU A 203 -12.62 -4.06 -14.72
N ALA A 204 -12.76 -3.50 -13.52
CA ALA A 204 -12.56 -4.30 -12.30
C ALA A 204 -13.75 -5.24 -12.07
N PRO A 205 -13.51 -6.49 -11.63
CA PRO A 205 -14.57 -7.26 -11.02
C PRO A 205 -15.03 -6.47 -9.80
N LYS A 206 -16.35 -6.26 -9.67
CA LYS A 206 -16.98 -5.59 -8.51
C LYS A 206 -17.58 -6.63 -7.55
N PRO A 207 -16.78 -7.54 -6.93
CA PRO A 207 -17.28 -8.69 -6.19
C PRO A 207 -18.02 -8.30 -4.93
N LEU A 208 -17.67 -7.17 -4.27
CA LEU A 208 -18.43 -6.71 -3.12
C LEU A 208 -19.83 -6.33 -3.55
N LYS A 209 -19.97 -5.53 -4.63
CA LYS A 209 -21.27 -5.11 -5.18
C LYS A 209 -22.18 -6.32 -5.45
N LYS A 210 -21.64 -7.37 -6.09
CA LYS A 210 -22.37 -8.63 -6.39
C LYS A 210 -22.81 -9.39 -5.12
N ASN A 211 -22.09 -9.24 -4.01
CA ASN A 211 -22.33 -10.00 -2.78
C ASN A 211 -22.98 -9.18 -1.64
N LEU A 212 -23.36 -7.91 -1.87
CA LEU A 212 -23.88 -7.02 -0.81
C LEU A 212 -25.10 -7.59 -0.11
N ASN A 213 -26.09 -8.10 -0.86
CA ASN A 213 -27.31 -8.66 -0.28
C ASN A 213 -27.00 -9.86 0.62
N LYS A 214 -26.10 -10.74 0.18
CA LYS A 214 -25.65 -11.90 0.95
C LYS A 214 -24.86 -11.49 2.19
N LEU A 215 -23.99 -10.49 2.06
CA LEU A 215 -23.21 -9.95 3.18
C LEU A 215 -24.13 -9.34 4.24
N GLY A 216 -25.10 -8.51 3.83
CA GLY A 216 -26.07 -7.91 4.74
C GLY A 216 -26.91 -8.96 5.47
N LYS A 217 -27.37 -10.01 4.77
CA LYS A 217 -28.07 -11.15 5.40
C LYS A 217 -27.21 -11.83 6.46
N PHE A 218 -25.94 -12.13 6.15
CA PHE A 218 -25.03 -12.79 7.10
C PHE A 218 -24.65 -11.90 8.29
N GLN A 219 -24.45 -10.60 8.06
CA GLN A 219 -24.16 -9.64 9.13
C GLN A 219 -25.34 -9.47 10.08
N ARG A 220 -26.57 -9.33 9.56
CA ARG A 220 -27.79 -9.28 10.40
C ARG A 220 -27.95 -10.55 11.24
N LYS A 221 -27.74 -11.72 10.64
CA LYS A 221 -27.79 -13.00 11.37
C LYS A 221 -26.72 -13.08 12.46
N PHE A 222 -25.50 -12.61 12.19
CA PHE A 222 -24.43 -12.56 13.18
C PHE A 222 -24.74 -11.59 14.34
N ALA A 223 -25.33 -10.42 14.04
CA ALA A 223 -25.70 -9.44 15.05
C ALA A 223 -26.76 -9.98 16.02
N LYS A 224 -27.79 -10.67 15.49
CA LYS A 224 -28.90 -11.24 16.26
C LYS A 224 -28.56 -12.50 17.06
N THR A 225 -27.43 -13.15 16.83
CA THR A 225 -27.04 -14.36 17.58
C THR A 225 -26.41 -14.03 18.92
N ASP A 226 -26.73 -14.79 19.97
CA ASP A 226 -26.25 -14.55 21.32
C ASP A 226 -24.72 -14.52 21.41
N LEU A 227 -24.22 -13.58 22.22
CA LEU A 227 -22.81 -13.43 22.51
C LEU A 227 -22.26 -14.75 23.10
N GLY A 228 -21.07 -15.15 22.66
CA GLY A 228 -20.42 -16.39 23.13
C GLY A 228 -20.96 -17.70 22.53
N SER A 229 -22.15 -17.72 21.93
CA SER A 229 -22.75 -18.97 21.42
C SER A 229 -21.97 -19.62 20.26
N LYS A 230 -22.02 -20.96 20.18
CA LYS A 230 -21.50 -21.73 19.03
C LYS A 230 -22.16 -21.30 17.72
N ARG A 231 -23.43 -20.87 17.77
CA ARG A 231 -24.18 -20.35 16.61
C ARG A 231 -23.60 -19.02 16.11
N ARG A 232 -23.24 -18.11 17.02
CA ARG A 232 -22.58 -16.84 16.68
C ARG A 232 -21.22 -17.06 16.04
N GLU A 233 -20.43 -18.03 16.53
CA GLU A 233 -19.15 -18.38 15.90
C GLU A 233 -19.32 -18.91 14.47
N LYS A 234 -20.31 -19.78 14.23
CA LYS A 234 -20.66 -20.23 12.86
C LYS A 234 -21.12 -19.06 11.97
N ALA A 235 -21.86 -18.09 12.51
CA ALA A 235 -22.25 -16.89 11.76
C ALA A 235 -21.06 -15.97 11.44
N ARG A 236 -20.15 -15.77 12.41
CA ARG A 236 -18.89 -15.02 12.23
C ARG A 236 -18.04 -15.60 11.11
N VAL A 237 -17.84 -16.91 11.11
CA VAL A 237 -17.03 -17.61 10.08
C VAL A 237 -17.67 -17.45 8.70
N ARG A 238 -19.00 -17.47 8.57
CA ARG A 238 -19.68 -17.22 7.28
C ARG A 238 -19.42 -15.81 6.74
N VAL A 239 -19.51 -14.81 7.60
CA VAL A 239 -19.16 -13.42 7.25
C VAL A 239 -17.69 -13.35 6.82
N ALA A 240 -16.79 -13.95 7.59
CA ALA A 240 -15.35 -13.96 7.29
C ALA A 240 -15.02 -14.68 5.97
N LYS A 241 -15.69 -15.79 5.65
CA LYS A 241 -15.55 -16.51 4.36
C LYS A 241 -15.95 -15.64 3.17
N LEU A 242 -17.02 -14.86 3.31
CA LEU A 242 -17.47 -13.96 2.24
C LEU A 242 -16.47 -12.81 2.03
N HIS A 243 -15.99 -12.19 3.10
CA HIS A 243 -14.94 -11.18 3.01
C HIS A 243 -13.65 -11.73 2.42
N ALA A 244 -13.25 -12.95 2.81
CA ALA A 244 -12.10 -13.64 2.23
C ALA A 244 -12.26 -13.82 0.72
N LYS A 245 -13.43 -14.28 0.26
CA LYS A 245 -13.73 -14.44 -1.17
C LYS A 245 -13.64 -13.11 -1.94
N VAL A 246 -14.21 -12.04 -1.40
CA VAL A 246 -14.14 -10.69 -2.00
C VAL A 246 -12.68 -10.22 -2.11
N LYS A 247 -11.90 -10.37 -1.03
CA LYS A 247 -10.47 -10.03 -1.00
C LYS A 247 -9.69 -10.84 -2.04
N ASP A 248 -9.89 -12.14 -2.10
CA ASP A 248 -9.16 -13.02 -3.02
C ASP A 248 -9.47 -12.70 -4.49
N ILE A 249 -10.73 -12.43 -4.86
CA ILE A 249 -11.10 -12.03 -6.23
C ILE A 249 -10.44 -10.71 -6.62
N ARG A 250 -10.47 -9.72 -5.71
CA ARG A 250 -9.83 -8.43 -5.96
C ARG A 250 -8.33 -8.57 -6.12
N THR A 251 -7.66 -9.24 -5.17
CA THR A 251 -6.21 -9.45 -5.21
C THR A 251 -5.79 -10.25 -6.45
N ASP A 252 -6.57 -11.23 -6.91
CA ASP A 252 -6.31 -11.97 -8.17
C ASP A 252 -6.34 -11.05 -9.39
N PHE A 253 -7.41 -10.25 -9.55
CA PHE A 253 -7.52 -9.28 -10.64
C PHE A 253 -6.34 -8.29 -10.64
N LEU A 254 -6.04 -7.70 -9.48
CA LEU A 254 -4.96 -6.73 -9.36
C LEU A 254 -3.59 -7.35 -9.69
N HIS A 255 -3.34 -8.59 -9.27
CA HIS A 255 -2.10 -9.29 -9.62
C HIS A 255 -2.03 -9.61 -11.12
N LYS A 256 -3.12 -10.05 -11.75
CA LYS A 256 -3.13 -10.33 -13.19
C LYS A 256 -2.84 -9.07 -14.00
N LEU A 257 -3.59 -8.00 -13.74
CA LEU A 257 -3.42 -6.73 -14.44
C LEU A 257 -2.03 -6.14 -14.26
N SER A 258 -1.53 -6.05 -13.02
CA SER A 258 -0.17 -5.52 -12.80
C SER A 258 0.94 -6.41 -13.36
N THR A 259 0.72 -7.72 -13.53
CA THR A 259 1.69 -8.59 -14.23
C THR A 259 1.64 -8.37 -15.74
N ASP A 260 0.43 -8.25 -16.31
CA ASP A 260 0.23 -8.02 -17.74
C ASP A 260 0.92 -6.72 -18.19
N LEU A 261 0.69 -5.63 -17.45
CA LEU A 261 1.30 -4.33 -17.74
C LEU A 261 2.83 -4.37 -17.69
N VAL A 262 3.40 -4.97 -16.65
CA VAL A 262 4.87 -5.04 -16.47
C VAL A 262 5.56 -5.93 -17.52
N ARG A 263 4.82 -6.86 -18.13
CA ARG A 263 5.32 -7.65 -19.25
C ARG A 263 5.30 -6.87 -20.56
N LYS A 264 4.26 -6.07 -20.80
CA LYS A 264 4.03 -5.35 -22.06
C LYS A 264 4.78 -4.02 -22.17
N TYR A 265 5.06 -3.35 -21.05
CA TYR A 265 5.58 -1.98 -21.03
C TYR A 265 6.87 -1.86 -20.22
N ASP A 266 7.81 -1.08 -20.75
CA ASP A 266 9.10 -0.77 -20.11
C ASP A 266 8.95 0.31 -19.04
N THR A 267 8.05 1.26 -19.24
CA THR A 267 7.74 2.33 -18.27
C THR A 267 6.24 2.41 -18.04
N ILE A 268 5.82 2.39 -16.78
CA ILE A 268 4.42 2.53 -16.38
C ILE A 268 4.26 3.77 -15.51
N VAL A 269 3.34 4.65 -15.90
CA VAL A 269 3.06 5.91 -15.18
C VAL A 269 1.62 5.93 -14.68
N LEU A 270 1.44 6.25 -13.39
CA LEU A 270 0.14 6.38 -12.74
C LEU A 270 -0.06 7.79 -12.17
N GLU A 271 -1.31 8.19 -11.99
CA GLU A 271 -1.64 9.34 -11.13
C GLU A 271 -1.62 8.99 -9.62
N ASP A 272 -1.25 9.96 -8.78
CA ASP A 272 -1.30 9.82 -7.32
C ASP A 272 -2.70 10.08 -6.74
N LEU A 273 -3.59 9.09 -6.77
CA LEU A 273 -4.94 9.24 -6.21
C LEU A 273 -4.97 9.46 -4.68
N ASN A 274 -5.76 10.44 -4.22
CA ASN A 274 -6.07 10.64 -2.80
C ASN A 274 -7.12 9.63 -2.28
N VAL A 275 -6.82 8.33 -2.32
CA VAL A 275 -7.78 7.27 -1.98
C VAL A 275 -8.37 7.46 -0.58
N SER A 276 -7.55 7.88 0.41
CA SER A 276 -8.03 8.12 1.78
C SER A 276 -9.03 9.28 1.87
N GLY A 277 -8.81 10.34 1.10
CA GLY A 277 -9.77 11.45 0.96
C GLY A 277 -11.05 11.01 0.25
N MET A 278 -10.94 10.25 -0.84
CA MET A 278 -12.10 9.81 -1.64
C MET A 278 -13.02 8.87 -0.85
N VAL A 279 -12.46 7.99 -0.01
CA VAL A 279 -13.24 7.08 0.84
C VAL A 279 -14.04 7.82 1.93
N ARG A 280 -13.72 9.08 2.25
CA ARG A 280 -14.55 9.89 3.17
C ARG A 280 -15.92 10.20 2.58
N ASN A 281 -16.06 10.24 1.25
CA ASN A 281 -17.36 10.34 0.60
C ASN A 281 -18.14 9.02 0.79
N ARG A 282 -19.12 9.04 1.71
CA ARG A 282 -19.90 7.87 2.12
C ARG A 282 -20.65 7.20 0.96
N LYS A 283 -21.00 7.94 -0.10
CA LYS A 283 -21.70 7.41 -1.29
C LYS A 283 -20.77 6.51 -2.14
N LEU A 284 -19.50 6.89 -2.27
CA LEU A 284 -18.52 6.19 -3.12
C LEU A 284 -17.57 5.27 -2.35
N ALA A 285 -17.48 5.42 -1.02
CA ALA A 285 -16.56 4.70 -0.16
C ALA A 285 -16.50 3.18 -0.41
N LYS A 286 -17.67 2.54 -0.58
CA LYS A 286 -17.78 1.10 -0.84
C LYS A 286 -17.22 0.71 -2.21
N ALA A 287 -17.54 1.48 -3.25
CA ALA A 287 -17.08 1.23 -4.60
C ALA A 287 -15.55 1.40 -4.68
N ILE A 288 -15.03 2.50 -4.14
CA ILE A 288 -13.59 2.78 -4.09
C ILE A 288 -12.84 1.68 -3.33
N SER A 289 -13.38 1.23 -2.20
CA SER A 289 -12.78 0.16 -1.40
C SER A 289 -12.78 -1.20 -2.13
N ASP A 290 -13.72 -1.44 -3.05
CA ASP A 290 -13.79 -2.66 -3.86
C ASP A 290 -12.75 -2.67 -4.99
N LEU A 291 -12.32 -1.49 -5.48
CA LEU A 291 -11.36 -1.37 -6.58
C LEU A 291 -9.92 -1.63 -6.14
N GLY A 292 -9.50 -1.12 -4.98
CA GLY A 292 -8.17 -1.40 -4.43
C GLY A 292 -7.00 -0.69 -5.13
N TRP A 293 -7.18 0.54 -5.63
CA TRP A 293 -6.13 1.31 -6.34
C TRP A 293 -4.79 1.41 -5.59
N ARG A 294 -4.82 1.56 -4.26
CA ARG A 294 -3.59 1.59 -3.47
C ARG A 294 -2.84 0.27 -3.55
N GLU A 295 -3.56 -0.85 -3.46
CA GLU A 295 -3.00 -2.20 -3.60
C GLU A 295 -2.46 -2.39 -5.02
N PHE A 296 -3.21 -1.94 -6.05
CA PHE A 296 -2.76 -1.96 -7.43
C PHE A 296 -1.43 -1.22 -7.64
N ARG A 297 -1.33 0.03 -7.20
CA ARG A 297 -0.11 0.83 -7.28
C ARG A 297 1.07 0.12 -6.62
N THR A 298 0.91 -0.35 -5.38
CA THR A 298 1.97 -1.06 -4.65
C THR A 298 2.39 -2.34 -5.36
N LEU A 299 1.45 -3.07 -5.97
CA LEU A 299 1.77 -4.28 -6.74
C LEU A 299 2.50 -3.97 -8.05
N THR A 300 2.10 -2.92 -8.76
CA THR A 300 2.76 -2.47 -9.99
C THR A 300 4.17 -1.99 -9.69
N GLU A 301 4.35 -1.12 -8.71
CA GLU A 301 5.65 -0.61 -8.27
C GLU A 301 6.61 -1.75 -7.88
N ALA A 302 6.17 -2.66 -7.02
CA ALA A 302 6.99 -3.80 -6.59
C ALA A 302 7.34 -4.76 -7.74
N LYS A 303 6.49 -4.87 -8.76
CA LYS A 303 6.78 -5.69 -9.95
C LYS A 303 7.69 -4.96 -10.92
N CYS A 304 7.55 -3.65 -11.09
CA CYS A 304 8.51 -2.86 -11.87
C CYS A 304 9.91 -3.00 -11.28
N GLU A 305 10.06 -2.87 -9.95
CA GLU A 305 11.32 -3.13 -9.26
C GLU A 305 11.83 -4.56 -9.50
N LYS A 306 10.93 -5.57 -9.37
CA LYS A 306 11.29 -6.97 -9.61
C LYS A 306 11.79 -7.22 -11.03
N TYR A 307 11.16 -6.61 -12.03
CA TYR A 307 11.39 -6.92 -13.44
C TYR A 307 12.26 -5.89 -14.17
N GLY A 308 12.84 -4.94 -13.44
CA GLY A 308 13.67 -3.88 -14.00
C GLY A 308 12.93 -2.91 -14.92
N ARG A 309 11.65 -2.65 -14.66
CA ARG A 309 10.84 -1.67 -15.39
C ARG A 309 10.86 -0.31 -14.70
N GLY A 310 10.65 0.75 -15.48
CA GLY A 310 10.39 2.10 -14.98
C GLY A 310 9.01 2.20 -14.35
N PHE A 311 8.93 2.90 -13.22
CA PHE A 311 7.66 3.22 -12.56
C PHE A 311 7.64 4.69 -12.15
N GLY A 312 6.59 5.40 -12.56
CA GLY A 312 6.41 6.81 -12.26
C GLY A 312 5.05 7.10 -11.64
N THR A 313 5.00 8.07 -10.75
CA THR A 313 3.72 8.65 -10.29
C THR A 313 3.70 10.14 -10.43
N ILE A 314 2.67 10.66 -11.08
CA ILE A 314 2.48 12.10 -11.24
C ILE A 314 1.66 12.69 -10.09
N SER A 315 1.81 14.00 -9.89
CA SER A 315 1.01 14.75 -8.93
C SER A 315 -0.47 14.74 -9.31
N ARG A 316 -1.35 14.56 -8.31
CA ARG A 316 -2.81 14.70 -8.49
C ARG A 316 -3.28 16.10 -8.88
N TRP A 317 -2.40 17.10 -8.74
CA TRP A 317 -2.70 18.48 -9.10
C TRP A 317 -2.39 18.77 -10.57
N GLU A 318 -1.79 17.81 -11.27
CA GLU A 318 -1.53 17.92 -12.69
C GLU A 318 -2.88 17.92 -13.46
N PRO A 319 -3.15 18.93 -14.31
CA PRO A 319 -4.43 19.07 -15.01
C PRO A 319 -4.56 18.10 -16.21
N THR A 320 -4.29 16.82 -16.02
CA THR A 320 -4.25 15.80 -17.09
C THR A 320 -5.56 15.66 -17.86
N SER A 321 -6.70 15.78 -17.18
CA SER A 321 -8.03 15.72 -17.82
C SER A 321 -8.50 17.07 -18.42
N GLN A 322 -7.75 18.15 -18.20
CA GLN A 322 -8.11 19.51 -18.64
C GLN A 322 -7.23 20.02 -19.79
N LYS A 323 -6.08 19.36 -20.02
CA LYS A 323 -5.14 19.65 -21.09
C LYS A 323 -5.46 18.80 -22.32
N CYS A 324 -5.41 19.40 -23.50
CA CYS A 324 -5.41 18.66 -24.76
C CYS A 324 -4.08 17.94 -24.95
N SER A 325 -4.10 16.62 -25.14
CA SER A 325 -2.90 15.81 -25.41
C SER A 325 -2.32 16.01 -26.81
N ASN A 326 -3.08 16.63 -27.73
CA ASN A 326 -2.59 16.94 -29.07
C ASN A 326 -1.81 18.27 -29.11
N CYS A 327 -2.45 19.38 -28.70
CA CYS A 327 -1.86 20.73 -28.81
C CYS A 327 -1.41 21.35 -27.47
N GLY A 328 -1.68 20.71 -26.33
CA GLY A 328 -1.33 21.21 -25.01
C GLY A 328 -2.24 22.30 -24.44
N PHE A 329 -3.27 22.73 -25.17
CA PHE A 329 -4.21 23.76 -24.71
C PHE A 329 -4.94 23.33 -23.44
N LYS A 330 -4.98 24.21 -22.42
CA LYS A 330 -5.68 23.99 -21.15
C LYS A 330 -7.10 24.54 -21.25
N GLY A 331 -8.05 23.67 -21.59
CA GLY A 331 -9.46 24.02 -21.76
C GLY A 331 -10.30 23.98 -20.47
N GLY A 332 -9.67 24.03 -19.30
CA GLY A 332 -10.34 24.03 -18.00
C GLY A 332 -11.03 22.72 -17.59
N LYS A 333 -11.71 22.77 -16.45
CA LYS A 333 -12.36 21.61 -15.82
C LYS A 333 -13.61 21.19 -16.60
N LYS A 334 -13.74 19.88 -16.84
CA LYS A 334 -14.89 19.26 -17.51
C LYS A 334 -15.74 18.48 -16.51
N ASP A 335 -17.06 18.58 -16.66
CA ASP A 335 -18.01 17.86 -15.82
C ASP A 335 -17.86 16.36 -15.94
N LEU A 336 -18.16 15.62 -14.87
CA LEU A 336 -17.95 14.15 -14.79
C LEU A 336 -18.78 13.34 -15.81
N ASN A 337 -19.88 13.90 -16.30
CA ASN A 337 -20.74 13.29 -17.32
C ASN A 337 -20.18 13.47 -18.75
N VAL A 338 -19.31 14.45 -18.98
CA VAL A 338 -18.65 14.67 -20.26
C VAL A 338 -17.59 13.59 -20.45
N ARG A 339 -17.85 12.68 -21.40
CA ARG A 339 -16.94 11.57 -21.77
C ARG A 339 -16.14 11.87 -23.02
N GLU A 340 -16.70 12.64 -23.93
CA GLU A 340 -16.05 13.07 -25.16
C GLU A 340 -16.10 14.59 -25.26
N TRP A 341 -15.06 15.20 -25.82
CA TRP A 341 -15.00 16.65 -26.03
C TRP A 341 -14.06 16.99 -27.18
N THR A 342 -14.38 18.07 -27.88
CA THR A 342 -13.55 18.60 -28.97
C THR A 342 -12.68 19.74 -28.44
N CYS A 343 -11.39 19.74 -28.79
CA CYS A 343 -10.48 20.81 -28.41
C CYS A 343 -10.78 22.10 -29.18
N PHE A 344 -11.07 23.19 -28.47
CA PHE A 344 -11.32 24.51 -29.08
C PHE A 344 -10.13 25.09 -29.85
N ASN A 345 -8.89 24.68 -29.52
CA ASN A 345 -7.69 25.23 -30.16
C ASN A 345 -7.26 24.45 -31.42
N CYS A 346 -7.40 23.11 -31.43
CA CYS A 346 -6.89 22.28 -32.52
C CYS A 346 -7.94 21.36 -33.16
N GLY A 347 -9.20 21.41 -32.71
CA GLY A 347 -10.29 20.62 -33.27
C GLY A 347 -10.26 19.12 -32.97
N THR A 348 -9.23 18.60 -32.27
CA THR A 348 -9.15 17.16 -31.97
C THR A 348 -10.30 16.71 -31.06
N LEU A 349 -10.99 15.64 -31.46
CA LEU A 349 -11.96 14.94 -30.63
C LEU A 349 -11.23 14.01 -29.64
N HIS A 350 -11.58 14.11 -28.37
CA HIS A 350 -10.95 13.33 -27.30
C HIS A 350 -11.98 12.53 -26.50
N ASP A 351 -11.71 11.24 -26.29
CA ASP A 351 -12.17 10.56 -25.07
C ASP A 351 -11.42 11.13 -23.87
N ARG A 352 -12.15 11.55 -22.85
CA ARG A 352 -11.62 12.22 -21.66
C ARG A 352 -10.58 11.37 -20.93
N ASP A 353 -10.89 10.09 -20.70
CA ASP A 353 -10.09 9.21 -19.85
C ASP A 353 -8.82 8.78 -20.62
N ILE A 354 -8.93 8.57 -21.95
CA ILE A 354 -7.77 8.31 -22.82
C ILE A 354 -6.87 9.55 -22.90
N ASN A 355 -7.43 10.74 -23.10
CA ASN A 355 -6.67 11.98 -23.13
C ASN A 355 -5.94 12.22 -21.79
N ALA A 356 -6.59 11.94 -20.66
CA ALA A 356 -5.94 12.00 -19.36
C ALA A 356 -4.77 11.02 -19.28
N ALA A 357 -4.94 9.77 -19.70
CA ALA A 357 -3.88 8.77 -19.72
C ALA A 357 -2.68 9.16 -20.61
N ILE A 358 -2.92 9.77 -21.78
CA ILE A 358 -1.85 10.30 -22.64
C ILE A 358 -1.08 11.42 -21.93
N ASN A 359 -1.80 12.39 -21.35
CA ASN A 359 -1.17 13.48 -20.60
C ASN A 359 -0.39 12.97 -19.37
N ILE A 360 -0.84 11.89 -18.72
CA ILE A 360 -0.12 11.26 -17.61
C ILE A 360 1.26 10.76 -18.07
N LEU A 361 1.33 10.14 -19.25
CA LEU A 361 2.59 9.66 -19.82
C LEU A 361 3.52 10.83 -20.20
N GLU A 362 2.98 11.86 -20.85
CA GLU A 362 3.75 13.02 -21.34
C GLU A 362 4.49 13.78 -20.23
N VAL A 363 3.98 13.77 -18.99
CA VAL A 363 4.63 14.44 -17.86
C VAL A 363 5.99 13.85 -17.53
N ILE A 364 6.18 12.54 -17.76
CA ILE A 364 7.43 11.83 -17.48
C ILE A 364 8.28 11.67 -18.74
N GLN A 365 7.64 11.56 -19.91
CA GLN A 365 8.28 11.49 -21.21
C GLN A 365 7.75 12.60 -22.11
N PRO A 366 8.26 13.84 -21.98
CA PRO A 366 7.84 14.92 -22.86
C PRO A 366 8.23 14.56 -24.30
N LYS A 367 7.30 14.70 -25.24
CA LYS A 367 7.64 14.65 -26.67
C LYS A 367 8.69 15.73 -26.91
N THR A 368 9.86 15.35 -27.41
CA THR A 368 10.75 16.31 -28.08
C THR A 368 9.94 16.91 -29.22
N LYS A 369 9.59 18.19 -29.11
CA LYS A 369 9.03 18.91 -30.27
C LYS A 369 10.12 18.88 -31.33
N VAL A 370 9.91 18.11 -32.39
CA VAL A 370 10.64 18.34 -33.64
C VAL A 370 10.11 19.68 -34.13
N GLU A 371 10.87 20.74 -33.90
CA GLU A 371 10.67 21.99 -34.62
C GLU A 371 10.91 21.69 -36.09
N THR A 372 9.84 21.53 -36.86
CA THR A 372 9.92 21.69 -38.31
C THR A 372 10.24 23.15 -38.56
N THR A 373 11.53 23.48 -38.56
CA THR A 373 11.99 24.72 -39.16
C THR A 373 11.76 24.59 -40.67
N GLU A 374 10.78 25.31 -41.17
CA GLU A 374 10.67 25.60 -42.60
C GLU A 374 12.01 26.16 -43.06
N ALA A 375 12.67 25.46 -43.98
CA ALA A 375 13.90 25.92 -44.60
C ALA A 375 13.58 27.19 -45.40
N LYS A 376 13.85 28.35 -44.82
CA LYS A 376 13.96 29.61 -45.57
C LYS A 376 15.17 29.49 -46.48
N VAL A 377 14.91 29.34 -47.78
CA VAL A 377 15.91 29.56 -48.84
C VAL A 377 16.36 31.02 -48.72
N ILE A 378 17.61 31.23 -48.31
CA ILE A 378 18.25 32.54 -48.36
C ILE A 378 19.05 32.57 -49.65
N GLU A 379 18.52 33.25 -50.66
CA GLU A 379 19.31 33.68 -51.81
C GLU A 379 20.29 34.75 -51.35
N THR A 380 21.58 34.49 -51.52
CA THR A 380 22.66 35.45 -51.26
C THR A 380 22.88 36.32 -52.51
N PRO A 381 22.95 37.65 -52.37
CA PRO A 381 23.69 38.49 -53.30
C PRO A 381 25.01 38.99 -52.67
N VAL A 382 25.97 39.18 -53.57
CA VAL A 382 27.39 39.47 -53.38
C VAL A 382 27.65 40.90 -52.85
N GLN A 383 28.81 41.03 -52.20
CA GLN A 383 29.45 42.17 -51.51
C GLN A 383 29.37 43.55 -52.19
N LEU A 384 29.43 44.62 -51.36
CA LEU A 384 30.32 45.77 -51.59
C LEU A 384 30.64 46.59 -50.29
N SER A 385 31.95 46.62 -49.95
CA SER A 385 32.79 47.71 -49.42
C SER A 385 32.48 48.58 -48.18
N LEU A 386 33.49 48.57 -47.26
CA LEU A 386 34.19 49.66 -46.55
C LEU A 386 33.42 50.79 -45.80
N PHE A 387 33.71 51.00 -44.50
CA PHE A 387 34.57 52.08 -43.95
C PHE A 387 34.45 52.20 -42.40
N ASN A 388 35.62 52.27 -41.74
CA ASN A 388 36.06 52.93 -40.47
C ASN A 388 35.21 52.89 -39.18
N GLU A 389 35.66 52.49 -37.99
CA GLU A 389 36.82 52.84 -37.11
C GLU A 389 36.42 53.74 -35.90
N VAL A 390 36.90 53.33 -34.70
CA VAL A 390 37.34 54.15 -33.53
C VAL A 390 36.41 54.46 -32.33
N ALA A 391 37.05 54.30 -31.14
CA ALA A 391 36.88 54.85 -29.78
C ALA A 391 35.87 54.16 -28.82
N GLU A 392 36.32 53.45 -27.78
CA GLU A 392 36.95 53.88 -26.51
C GLU A 392 36.03 54.60 -25.50
N GLY A 393 36.04 54.11 -24.25
CA GLY A 393 36.02 55.00 -23.07
C GLY A 393 34.98 54.76 -21.98
N HIS A 394 35.50 54.46 -20.77
CA HIS A 394 34.98 54.80 -19.43
C HIS A 394 33.79 53.99 -18.86
N SER A 395 33.92 53.19 -17.79
CA SER A 395 34.42 53.36 -16.41
C SER A 395 33.37 53.82 -15.39
N GLU A 396 33.38 53.12 -14.26
CA GLU A 396 32.91 53.47 -12.91
C GLU A 396 31.51 53.03 -12.41
N THR A 397 31.58 51.96 -11.60
CA THR A 397 31.09 51.81 -10.21
C THR A 397 30.15 52.86 -9.62
N ILE A 398 29.12 52.40 -8.88
CA ILE A 398 28.83 52.79 -7.48
C ILE A 398 27.95 51.73 -6.76
N LYS A 399 28.18 51.68 -5.45
CA LYS A 399 27.87 50.72 -4.40
C LYS A 399 26.44 50.76 -3.82
N ARG A 400 26.16 49.72 -2.99
CA ARG A 400 25.36 49.70 -1.72
C ARG A 400 23.83 49.71 -1.91
N THR A 401 22.97 49.06 -1.12
CA THR A 401 22.90 48.40 0.21
C THR A 401 21.70 47.40 0.15
N GLY A 402 21.65 46.22 0.79
CA GLY A 402 21.58 45.97 2.23
C GLY A 402 20.14 46.06 2.77
N SER A 403 19.47 44.93 3.07
CA SER A 403 18.46 44.81 4.15
C SER A 403 17.89 43.39 4.32
N HIS A 404 18.17 42.81 5.49
CA HIS A 404 17.48 41.66 6.08
C HIS A 404 16.09 42.05 6.63
N ARG A 405 15.08 41.19 6.52
CA ARG A 405 14.02 41.08 7.54
C ARG A 405 13.59 39.64 7.82
N LYS A 406 13.49 39.37 9.12
CA LYS A 406 13.10 38.13 9.80
C LYS A 406 11.58 37.92 9.82
N SER A 407 11.25 36.65 10.06
CA SER A 407 9.99 35.97 10.37
C SER A 407 9.04 36.60 11.40
N SER A 408 7.73 36.30 11.26
CA SER A 408 6.76 36.15 12.38
C SER A 408 5.66 35.11 12.05
N PRO A 409 5.16 34.34 13.03
CA PRO A 409 4.17 33.27 12.85
C PRO A 409 2.71 33.76 12.92
N LYS A 410 1.82 33.11 12.17
CA LYS A 410 0.37 33.41 12.11
C LYS A 410 -0.37 32.81 13.31
N LYS A 411 -1.08 33.67 14.06
CA LYS A 411 -2.19 33.35 14.96
C LYS A 411 -3.51 33.41 14.18
N ASP A 412 -4.53 32.67 14.56
CA ASP A 412 -5.89 32.76 14.02
C ASP A 412 -6.78 33.72 14.83
N ALA A 413 -7.86 34.18 14.20
CA ALA A 413 -8.63 35.37 14.55
C ALA A 413 -9.46 35.29 15.83
N ASN A 414 -9.30 34.25 16.65
CA ASN A 414 -9.98 34.10 17.95
C ASN A 414 -9.02 33.71 19.09
N GLY A 415 -7.70 33.82 18.92
CA GLY A 415 -6.74 33.83 20.03
C GLY A 415 -6.69 32.59 20.93
N ASN A 416 -7.15 31.42 20.47
CA ASN A 416 -7.19 30.20 21.29
C ASN A 416 -6.23 29.12 20.81
N ASP A 417 -5.43 28.61 21.75
CA ASP A 417 -4.51 27.49 21.60
C ASP A 417 -5.29 26.16 21.62
N VAL A 418 -5.43 25.49 20.48
CA VAL A 418 -6.27 24.27 20.38
C VAL A 418 -5.42 23.03 20.67
N SER A 419 -5.14 22.81 21.95
CA SER A 419 -4.80 21.50 22.50
C SER A 419 -5.89 21.03 23.46
N THR A 420 -6.24 19.74 23.35
CA THR A 420 -7.14 18.96 24.22
C THR A 420 -8.66 19.11 24.02
N ARG A 421 -9.30 18.01 23.56
CA ARG A 421 -10.38 17.31 24.28
C ARG A 421 -10.74 15.96 23.62
N PRO A 422 -11.29 14.99 24.40
CA PRO A 422 -11.33 13.58 24.06
C PRO A 422 -12.70 13.16 23.49
N GLU A 423 -12.72 12.30 22.47
CA GLU A 423 -13.94 11.56 22.13
C GLU A 423 -13.65 10.08 21.84
N SER A 424 -14.31 9.28 22.68
CA SER A 424 -14.46 7.84 22.68
C SER A 424 -15.49 7.42 21.64
N PHE A 425 -15.09 6.68 20.60
CA PHE A 425 -16.01 5.79 19.87
C PHE A 425 -15.27 4.58 19.30
N LEU A 426 -15.56 3.42 19.88
CA LEU A 426 -15.15 2.09 19.43
C LEU A 426 -15.98 1.71 18.18
N GLN A 427 -15.42 1.86 16.99
CA GLN A 427 -15.86 1.13 15.80
C GLN A 427 -14.80 0.11 15.38
N LEU A 428 -15.18 -1.17 15.52
CA LEU A 428 -14.48 -2.34 14.99
C LEU A 428 -14.37 -2.24 13.46
N SER A 429 -13.23 -1.80 12.95
CA SER A 429 -12.87 -1.93 11.54
C SER A 429 -12.26 -3.33 11.30
N LEU A 430 -13.00 -4.17 10.59
CA LEU A 430 -12.58 -5.51 10.16
C LEU A 430 -11.91 -5.46 8.77
N PHE A 431 -10.98 -4.53 8.57
CA PHE A 431 -10.20 -4.47 7.33
C PHE A 431 -8.72 -4.24 7.64
N ASP A 432 -7.97 -5.36 7.67
CA ASP A 432 -6.53 -5.46 7.43
C ASP A 432 -6.27 -6.64 6.47
#